data_AF-A0A932W464-F1
#
_entry.id   AF-A0A932W464-F1
#
_cell.length_a   1.000
_cell.length_b   1.000
_cell.length_c   1.000
_cell.angle_alpha   90.00
_cell.angle_beta   90.00
_cell.angle_gamma   90.00
#
_symmetry.space_group_name_H-M   'P 1'
#
loop_
_entity.id
_entity.type
_entity.pdbx_description
1 polymer ?
#
loop_
_entity_poly.entity_id
_entity_poly.type
_entity_poly.pdbx_seq_one_letter_code
_entity_poly.pdbx_strand_id
1 'polypeptide(L)'
;MFETPSSSRGVPLPTSDYIQPNLGHGLRIWWAFYWPTSLIAAVLTFAVNVGLRRLYENSDLPGRVVRPILQFDGYFFTYVVALFIMFYILRKNFRHFRIGLLSHRGGEGAQLLKPTLRRALRVWWTYSWRTLVYFLIAWIVVLYPLGWFVGIFKPRPAIVAVSSTFVGLIVGGAVGLYAIYSNILDEDIADFRVCLLSRQAASAAPASSTATPVQN
;
A
#
# COMPACT_ATOMS: atom_id res chain seq x y z
N MET A 1 -39.95 7.08 20.50
CA MET A 1 -38.59 7.33 21.00
C MET A 1 -37.67 7.12 19.81
N PHE A 2 -37.33 8.18 19.08
CA PHE A 2 -36.56 8.09 17.84
C PHE A 2 -35.08 8.28 18.17
N GLU A 3 -34.27 7.28 17.88
CA GLU A 3 -32.82 7.39 17.91
C GLU A 3 -32.37 8.39 16.83
N THR A 4 -31.83 9.52 17.25
CA THR A 4 -31.14 10.45 16.36
C THR A 4 -29.89 9.77 15.80
N PRO A 5 -29.69 9.74 14.47
CA PRO A 5 -28.44 9.24 13.92
C PRO A 5 -27.32 10.17 14.38
N SER A 6 -26.36 9.61 15.12
CA SER A 6 -25.13 10.29 15.52
C SER A 6 -24.35 10.67 14.25
N SER A 7 -24.63 11.86 13.73
CA SER A 7 -23.79 12.49 12.73
C SER A 7 -22.40 12.64 13.35
N SER A 8 -21.46 11.82 12.93
CA SER A 8 -20.05 12.06 13.17
C SER A 8 -19.70 13.35 12.43
N ARG A 9 -19.95 14.51 13.04
CA ARG A 9 -19.46 15.80 12.58
C ARG A 9 -17.94 15.68 12.54
N GLY A 10 -17.39 15.45 11.36
CA GLY A 10 -15.96 15.63 11.15
C GLY A 10 -15.65 17.07 11.51
N VAL A 11 -14.64 17.26 12.34
CA VAL A 11 -14.13 18.58 12.66
C VAL A 11 -13.60 19.18 11.36
N PRO A 12 -14.10 20.35 10.91
CA PRO A 12 -13.51 21.05 9.78
C PRO A 12 -12.07 21.40 10.15
N LEU A 13 -11.10 20.87 9.40
CA LEU A 13 -9.71 21.22 9.58
C LEU A 13 -9.46 22.59 8.95
N PRO A 14 -8.78 23.53 9.63
CA PRO A 14 -8.21 24.67 8.94
C PRO A 14 -7.22 24.16 7.90
N THR A 15 -7.27 24.73 6.70
CA THR A 15 -6.40 24.45 5.54
C THR A 15 -4.90 24.58 5.86
N SER A 16 -4.53 25.06 7.05
CA SER A 16 -3.17 25.33 7.54
C SER A 16 -2.33 24.08 7.83
N ASP A 17 -2.89 22.87 7.78
CA ASP A 17 -2.21 21.63 8.18
C ASP A 17 -1.88 20.67 7.02
N TYR A 18 -2.21 21.05 5.79
CA TYR A 18 -1.84 20.29 4.59
C TYR A 18 -0.34 20.42 4.29
N ILE A 19 0.29 19.29 3.94
CA ILE A 19 1.68 19.25 3.49
C ILE A 19 1.69 18.81 2.03
N GLN A 20 2.29 19.61 1.15
CA GLN A 20 2.46 19.23 -0.24
C GLN A 20 3.36 17.98 -0.34
N PRO A 21 2.92 16.92 -1.04
CA PRO A 21 3.74 15.73 -1.20
C PRO A 21 5.02 16.07 -1.98
N ASN A 22 6.13 15.53 -1.48
CA ASN A 22 7.42 15.57 -2.17
C ASN A 22 7.95 14.14 -2.27
N LEU A 23 8.98 13.95 -3.10
CA LEU A 23 9.58 12.64 -3.31
C LEU A 23 10.08 12.00 -1.99
N GLY A 24 10.56 12.81 -1.04
CA GLY A 24 10.99 12.33 0.28
C GLY A 24 9.84 11.75 1.12
N HIS A 25 8.65 12.35 1.07
CA HIS A 25 7.45 11.82 1.72
C HIS A 25 7.02 10.51 1.05
N GLY A 26 6.96 10.50 -0.29
CA GLY A 26 6.67 9.30 -1.09
C GLY A 26 7.62 8.15 -0.78
N LEU A 27 8.93 8.42 -0.72
CA LEU A 27 9.96 7.42 -0.43
C LEU A 27 9.82 6.84 0.98
N ARG A 28 9.48 7.66 1.98
CA ARG A 28 9.27 7.17 3.37
C ARG A 28 8.04 6.26 3.47
N ILE A 29 6.96 6.62 2.78
CA ILE A 29 5.74 5.81 2.73
C ILE A 29 6.01 4.52 1.97
N TRP A 30 6.67 4.63 0.81
CA TRP A 30 7.10 3.48 0.01
C TRP A 30 7.98 2.54 0.81
N TRP A 31 8.99 3.05 1.54
CA TRP A 31 9.87 2.22 2.36
C TRP A 31 9.10 1.47 3.46
N ALA A 32 8.15 2.16 4.10
CA ALA A 32 7.29 1.57 5.12
C ALA A 32 6.32 0.52 4.56
N PHE A 33 6.01 0.60 3.26
CA PHE A 33 5.09 -0.32 2.57
C PHE A 33 5.83 -1.50 1.95
N TYR A 34 6.80 -1.22 1.09
CA TYR A 34 7.46 -2.17 0.22
C TYR A 34 8.23 -3.23 1.01
N TRP A 35 9.11 -2.83 1.93
CA TRP A 35 9.95 -3.81 2.65
C TRP A 35 9.16 -4.75 3.55
N PRO A 36 8.26 -4.28 4.43
CA PRO A 36 7.45 -5.20 5.23
C PRO A 36 6.60 -6.12 4.36
N THR A 37 6.04 -5.61 3.26
CA THR A 37 5.24 -6.42 2.33
C THR A 37 6.08 -7.51 1.70
N SER A 38 7.22 -7.16 1.10
CA SER A 38 8.11 -8.11 0.42
C SER A 38 8.69 -9.15 1.39
N LEU A 39 9.11 -8.73 2.59
CA LEU A 39 9.70 -9.63 3.57
C LEU A 39 8.67 -10.64 4.11
N ILE A 40 7.50 -10.16 4.55
CA ILE A 40 6.46 -11.03 5.10
C ILE A 40 5.93 -11.96 4.01
N ALA A 41 5.67 -11.44 2.80
CA ALA A 41 5.23 -12.27 1.68
C ALA A 41 6.28 -13.32 1.30
N ALA A 42 7.57 -12.98 1.27
CA ALA A 42 8.64 -13.93 1.00
C ALA A 42 8.70 -15.06 2.05
N VAL A 43 8.59 -14.71 3.34
CA VAL A 43 8.56 -15.71 4.43
C VAL A 43 7.34 -16.62 4.32
N LEU A 44 6.15 -16.07 4.08
CA LEU A 44 4.92 -16.86 3.92
C LEU A 44 4.99 -17.78 2.70
N THR A 45 5.46 -17.25 1.57
CA THR A 45 5.65 -18.01 0.34
C THR A 45 6.64 -19.15 0.57
N PHE A 46 7.79 -18.87 1.17
CA PHE A 46 8.79 -19.89 1.50
C PHE A 46 8.22 -20.98 2.41
N ALA A 47 7.53 -20.61 3.49
CA ALA A 47 6.94 -21.56 4.44
C ALA A 47 5.90 -22.47 3.75
N VAL A 48 5.05 -21.91 2.89
CA VAL A 48 4.02 -22.64 2.14
C VAL A 48 4.64 -23.55 1.09
N ASN A 49 5.66 -23.08 0.35
CA ASN A 49 6.40 -23.89 -0.62
C ASN A 49 7.08 -25.09 0.06
N VAL A 50 7.72 -24.88 1.20
CA VAL A 50 8.35 -25.96 1.99
C VAL A 50 7.29 -26.95 2.49
N GLY A 51 6.18 -26.46 3.04
CA GLY A 51 5.08 -27.30 3.53
C GLY A 51 4.44 -28.13 2.42
N LEU A 52 4.09 -27.51 1.30
CA LEU A 52 3.52 -28.19 0.12
C LEU A 52 4.46 -29.22 -0.45
N ARG A 53 5.76 -28.93 -0.52
CA ARG A 53 6.76 -29.90 -0.98
C ARG A 53 6.82 -31.12 -0.06
N ARG A 54 6.84 -30.91 1.25
CA ARG A 54 6.81 -32.01 2.24
C ARG A 54 5.54 -32.83 2.14
N LEU A 55 4.39 -32.19 1.95
CA LEU A 55 3.11 -32.88 1.76
C LEU A 55 3.07 -33.65 0.42
N TYR A 56 3.63 -33.10 -0.65
CA TYR A 56 3.72 -33.79 -1.94
C TYR A 56 4.66 -35.01 -1.87
N GLU A 57 5.75 -34.92 -1.12
CA GLU A 57 6.70 -36.03 -0.94
C GLU A 57 6.16 -37.12 -0.01
N ASN A 58 5.35 -36.76 1.00
CA ASN A 58 4.86 -37.69 2.04
C ASN A 58 3.39 -38.15 1.86
N SER A 59 2.64 -37.55 0.95
CA SER A 59 1.24 -37.88 0.68
C SER A 59 1.01 -37.89 -0.83
N ASP A 60 0.10 -38.74 -1.30
CA ASP A 60 -0.32 -38.84 -2.72
C ASP A 60 -1.16 -37.63 -3.17
N LEU A 61 -0.77 -36.41 -2.80
CA LEU A 61 -1.42 -35.21 -3.29
C LEU A 61 -1.21 -35.12 -4.81
N PRO A 62 -2.30 -35.08 -5.59
CA PRO A 62 -2.18 -35.05 -7.03
C PRO A 62 -1.46 -33.76 -7.45
N GLY A 63 -0.40 -33.90 -8.25
CA GLY A 63 0.39 -32.77 -8.74
C GLY A 63 -0.42 -31.72 -9.52
N ARG A 64 -1.63 -32.07 -9.98
CA ARG A 64 -2.61 -31.14 -10.56
C ARG A 64 -3.08 -30.06 -9.59
N VAL A 65 -3.08 -30.33 -8.28
CA VAL A 65 -3.47 -29.37 -7.24
C VAL A 65 -2.25 -28.58 -6.76
N VAL A 66 -1.11 -29.24 -6.58
CA VAL A 66 0.09 -28.61 -6.02
C VAL A 66 0.71 -27.58 -6.98
N ARG A 67 0.80 -27.88 -8.28
CA ARG A 67 1.42 -26.99 -9.28
C ARG A 67 0.78 -25.60 -9.37
N PRO A 68 -0.55 -25.43 -9.52
CA PRO A 68 -1.13 -24.09 -9.59
C PRO A 68 -0.96 -23.33 -8.28
N ILE A 69 -0.99 -23.99 -7.13
CA ILE A 69 -0.77 -23.34 -5.83
C ILE A 69 0.64 -22.75 -5.77
N LEU A 70 1.67 -23.54 -6.12
CA LEU A 70 3.06 -23.07 -6.15
C LEU A 70 3.32 -21.98 -7.19
N GLN A 71 2.45 -21.84 -8.21
CA GLN A 71 2.59 -20.80 -9.23
C GLN A 71 1.96 -19.47 -8.80
N PHE A 72 0.87 -19.50 -8.03
CA PHE A 72 0.10 -18.30 -7.68
C PHE A 72 0.23 -17.87 -6.22
N ASP A 73 0.78 -18.71 -5.34
CA ASP A 73 0.91 -18.44 -3.91
C ASP A 73 1.67 -17.14 -3.62
N GLY A 74 2.79 -16.89 -4.30
CA GLY A 74 3.60 -15.70 -4.11
C GLY A 74 2.82 -14.40 -4.39
N TYR A 75 2.03 -14.40 -5.47
CA TYR A 75 1.15 -13.25 -5.79
C TYR A 75 0.07 -13.08 -4.74
N PHE A 76 -0.60 -14.17 -4.36
CA PHE A 76 -1.65 -14.14 -3.35
C PHE A 76 -1.15 -13.56 -2.03
N PHE A 77 -0.04 -14.08 -1.48
CA PHE A 77 0.53 -13.57 -0.24
C PHE A 77 0.98 -12.12 -0.35
N THR A 78 1.60 -11.75 -1.47
CA THR A 78 2.01 -10.36 -1.70
C THR A 78 0.82 -9.41 -1.64
N TYR A 79 -0.28 -9.72 -2.33
CA TYR A 79 -1.48 -8.88 -2.36
C TYR A 79 -2.21 -8.82 -1.03
N VAL A 80 -2.34 -9.95 -0.33
CA VAL A 80 -2.97 -10.02 0.99
C VAL A 80 -2.16 -9.23 2.02
N VAL A 81 -0.85 -9.45 2.09
CA VAL A 81 0.03 -8.70 3.00
C VAL A 81 0.01 -7.22 2.65
N ALA A 82 0.10 -6.86 1.37
CA ALA A 82 0.03 -5.48 0.90
C ALA A 82 -1.25 -4.77 1.40
N LEU A 83 -2.39 -5.45 1.40
CA LEU A 83 -3.64 -4.87 1.91
C LEU A 83 -3.53 -4.52 3.41
N PHE A 84 -3.02 -5.45 4.22
CA PHE A 84 -2.85 -5.20 5.66
C PHE A 84 -1.81 -4.14 5.96
N ILE A 85 -0.69 -4.12 5.24
CA ILE A 85 0.35 -3.10 5.38
C ILE A 85 -0.17 -1.73 4.93
N MET A 86 -0.98 -1.65 3.86
CA MET A 86 -1.65 -0.42 3.44
C MET A 86 -2.56 0.10 4.55
N PHE A 87 -3.40 -0.76 5.12
CA PHE A 87 -4.28 -0.39 6.24
C PHE A 87 -3.48 0.10 7.46
N TYR A 88 -2.37 -0.57 7.77
CA TYR A 88 -1.46 -0.15 8.84
C TYR A 88 -0.84 1.23 8.57
N ILE A 89 -0.35 1.48 7.35
CA ILE A 89 0.31 2.73 6.96
C ILE A 89 -0.66 3.91 6.98
N LEU A 90 -1.90 3.72 6.54
CA LEU A 90 -2.94 4.75 6.64
C LEU A 90 -3.25 5.15 8.09
N ARG A 91 -2.94 4.30 9.06
CA ARG A 91 -3.10 4.58 10.50
C ARG A 91 -1.80 5.01 11.18
N LYS A 92 -0.67 4.85 10.50
CA LYS A 92 0.66 5.11 11.07
C LYS A 92 0.92 6.61 11.10
N ASN A 93 1.41 7.09 12.24
CA ASN A 93 1.96 8.44 12.36
C ASN A 93 3.45 8.40 11.99
N PHE A 94 3.84 9.13 10.95
CA PHE A 94 5.25 9.33 10.64
C PHE A 94 5.81 10.46 11.51
N ARG A 95 7.15 10.57 11.58
CA ARG A 95 7.82 11.51 12.49
C ARG A 95 7.34 12.95 12.33
N HIS A 96 7.13 13.41 11.09
CA HIS A 96 6.79 14.79 10.74
C HIS A 96 5.41 14.96 10.09
N PHE A 97 4.78 13.87 9.66
CA PHE A 97 3.51 13.91 8.94
C PHE A 97 2.68 12.66 9.23
N ARG A 98 1.41 12.68 8.83
CA ARG A 98 0.54 11.50 8.78
C ARG A 98 -0.22 11.47 7.46
N ILE A 99 -0.69 10.30 7.07
CA ILE A 99 -1.58 10.19 5.91
C ILE A 99 -3.01 10.44 6.40
N GLY A 100 -3.63 11.48 5.85
CA GLY A 100 -5.01 11.84 6.11
C GLY A 100 -5.90 11.48 4.92
N LEU A 101 -7.14 11.09 5.22
CA LEU A 101 -8.18 10.97 4.20
C LEU A 101 -9.11 12.18 4.38
N LEU A 102 -9.22 13.04 3.37
CA LEU A 102 -10.08 14.23 3.42
C LEU A 102 -11.34 14.00 2.58
N SER A 103 -12.50 14.43 3.06
CA SER A 103 -13.74 14.33 2.28
C SER A 103 -13.71 15.29 1.09
N HIS A 104 -14.13 14.82 -0.08
CA HIS A 104 -14.19 15.62 -1.31
C HIS A 104 -15.18 16.81 -1.23
N ARG A 105 -16.18 16.73 -0.34
CA ARG A 105 -17.30 17.68 -0.28
C ARG A 105 -16.97 18.89 0.58
N GLY A 106 -16.25 19.85 0.00
CA GLY A 106 -16.18 21.23 0.49
C GLY A 106 -14.75 21.74 0.62
N GLY A 107 -14.37 22.70 -0.23
CA GLY A 107 -13.27 23.63 0.09
C GLY A 107 -13.48 24.25 1.49
N GLU A 108 -12.41 24.75 2.12
CA GLU A 108 -12.36 25.33 3.49
C GLU A 108 -13.02 24.51 4.64
N GLY A 109 -13.67 23.37 4.37
CA GLY A 109 -14.44 22.56 5.33
C GLY A 109 -14.24 21.05 5.16
N ALA A 110 -13.15 20.63 4.50
CA ALA A 110 -12.84 19.23 4.28
C ALA A 110 -12.68 18.50 5.63
N GLN A 111 -13.50 17.48 5.85
CA GLN A 111 -13.51 16.73 7.10
C GLN A 111 -12.48 15.60 7.06
N LEU A 112 -11.75 15.44 8.17
CA LEU A 112 -10.85 14.30 8.34
C LEU A 112 -11.64 13.01 8.51
N LEU A 113 -11.45 12.09 7.58
CA LEU A 113 -12.10 10.80 7.55
C LEU A 113 -11.23 9.75 8.25
N LYS A 114 -11.86 8.95 9.13
CA LYS A 114 -11.18 7.83 9.79
C LYS A 114 -10.75 6.77 8.75
N PRO A 115 -9.51 6.25 8.81
CA PRO A 115 -9.09 5.13 7.97
C PRO A 115 -9.83 3.86 8.38
N THR A 116 -10.79 3.44 7.56
CA THR A 116 -11.53 2.17 7.71
C THR A 116 -11.00 1.13 6.72
N LEU A 117 -11.22 -0.16 6.98
CA LEU A 117 -10.82 -1.23 6.06
C LEU A 117 -11.41 -1.06 4.66
N ARG A 118 -12.67 -0.61 4.56
CA ARG A 118 -13.32 -0.32 3.27
C ARG A 118 -12.57 0.76 2.48
N ARG A 119 -12.09 1.82 3.14
CA ARG A 119 -11.31 2.89 2.49
C ARG A 119 -9.91 2.40 2.13
N ALA A 120 -9.26 1.66 3.03
CA ALA A 120 -7.94 1.07 2.75
C ALA A 120 -7.98 0.09 1.58
N LEU A 121 -9.04 -0.73 1.46
CA LEU A 121 -9.24 -1.62 0.33
C LEU A 121 -9.36 -0.85 -0.99
N ARG A 122 -10.04 0.30 -1.01
CA ARG A 122 -10.10 1.16 -2.21
C ARG A 122 -8.72 1.71 -2.57
N VAL A 123 -7.98 2.23 -1.60
CA VAL A 123 -6.61 2.74 -1.82
C VAL A 123 -5.70 1.62 -2.34
N TRP A 124 -5.76 0.45 -1.71
CA TRP A 124 -5.02 -0.74 -2.10
C TRP A 124 -5.38 -1.21 -3.52
N TRP A 125 -6.66 -1.19 -3.87
CA TRP A 125 -7.11 -1.58 -5.21
C TRP A 125 -6.59 -0.60 -6.28
N THR A 126 -6.72 0.70 -6.04
CA THR A 126 -6.18 1.75 -6.92
C THR A 126 -4.68 1.57 -7.11
N TYR A 127 -3.95 1.36 -6.02
CA TYR A 127 -2.51 1.08 -6.06
C TYR A 127 -2.22 -0.18 -6.88
N SER A 128 -2.91 -1.28 -6.60
CA SER A 128 -2.66 -2.59 -7.22
C SER A 128 -2.84 -2.57 -8.73
N TRP A 129 -3.94 -2.02 -9.23
CA TRP A 129 -4.18 -1.96 -10.68
C TRP A 129 -3.21 -0.98 -11.37
N ARG A 130 -2.95 0.20 -10.80
CA ARG A 130 -1.99 1.15 -11.38
C ARG A 130 -0.57 0.57 -11.42
N THR A 131 -0.12 -0.05 -10.33
CA THR A 131 1.15 -0.77 -10.29
C THR A 131 1.20 -1.90 -11.31
N LEU A 132 0.13 -2.66 -11.50
CA LEU A 132 0.07 -3.70 -12.52
C LEU A 132 0.25 -3.13 -13.94
N VAL A 133 -0.44 -2.04 -14.27
CA VAL A 133 -0.30 -1.36 -15.57
C VAL A 133 1.12 -0.84 -15.77
N TYR A 134 1.70 -0.15 -14.79
CA TYR A 134 3.07 0.34 -14.88
C TYR A 134 4.10 -0.79 -14.95
N PHE A 135 3.87 -1.89 -14.24
CA PHE A 135 4.73 -3.06 -14.29
C PHE A 135 4.67 -3.72 -15.67
N LEU A 136 3.49 -3.82 -16.29
CA LEU A 136 3.33 -4.33 -17.65
C LEU A 136 4.09 -3.46 -18.66
N ILE A 137 3.98 -2.14 -18.54
CA ILE A 137 4.74 -1.20 -19.37
C ILE A 137 6.25 -1.38 -19.15
N ALA A 138 6.70 -1.42 -17.90
CA ALA A 138 8.11 -1.63 -17.56
C ALA A 138 8.63 -2.98 -18.08
N TRP A 139 7.79 -4.01 -18.07
CA TRP A 139 8.13 -5.33 -18.58
C TRP A 139 8.41 -5.30 -20.09
N ILE A 140 7.56 -4.61 -20.86
CA ILE A 140 7.74 -4.44 -22.31
C ILE A 140 8.95 -3.54 -22.63
N VAL A 141 9.11 -2.43 -21.92
CA VAL A 141 10.11 -1.41 -22.26
C VAL A 141 11.50 -1.74 -21.72
N VAL A 142 11.59 -2.37 -20.55
CA VAL A 142 12.87 -2.62 -19.86
C VAL A 142 13.24 -4.09 -19.91
N LEU A 143 12.34 -4.97 -19.47
CA LEU A 143 12.68 -6.40 -19.28
C LEU A 143 12.82 -7.15 -20.61
N TYR A 144 11.98 -6.84 -21.60
CA TYR A 144 12.06 -7.50 -22.91
C TYR A 144 13.37 -7.21 -23.66
N PRO A 145 13.81 -5.94 -23.84
CA PRO A 145 15.11 -5.66 -24.49
C PRO A 145 16.30 -6.19 -23.69
N LEU A 146 16.24 -6.10 -22.35
CA LEU A 146 17.29 -6.61 -21.49
C LEU A 146 17.40 -8.14 -21.60
N GLY A 147 16.27 -8.85 -21.63
CA GLY A 147 16.23 -10.29 -21.83
C GLY A 147 16.83 -10.72 -23.17
N TRP A 148 16.53 -9.98 -24.24
CA TRP A 148 17.14 -10.21 -25.55
C TRP A 148 18.66 -10.04 -25.52
N PHE A 149 19.15 -8.96 -24.92
CA PHE A 149 20.59 -8.71 -24.78
C PHE A 149 21.29 -9.80 -23.97
N VAL A 150 20.72 -10.20 -22.83
CA VAL A 150 21.26 -11.28 -21.98
C VAL A 150 21.28 -12.62 -22.74
N GLY A 151 20.29 -12.88 -23.59
CA GLY A 151 20.20 -14.10 -24.41
C GLY A 151 21.38 -14.28 -25.38
N ILE A 152 21.96 -13.19 -25.86
CA ILE A 152 23.13 -13.20 -26.77
C ILE A 152 24.34 -13.87 -26.09
N PHE A 153 24.53 -13.64 -24.80
CA PHE A 153 25.71 -14.13 -24.05
C PHE A 153 25.57 -15.57 -23.53
N LYS A 154 24.43 -16.22 -23.74
CA LYS A 154 24.12 -17.58 -23.26
C LYS A 154 24.61 -17.86 -21.81
N PRO A 155 24.29 -16.99 -20.84
CA PRO A 155 24.71 -17.17 -19.45
C PRO A 155 24.15 -18.46 -18.85
N ARG A 156 24.83 -18.97 -17.82
CA ARG A 156 24.34 -20.13 -17.05
C ARG A 156 22.95 -19.84 -16.47
N PRO A 157 22.01 -20.81 -16.45
CA PRO A 157 20.65 -20.62 -15.97
C PRO A 157 20.56 -20.02 -14.55
N ALA A 158 21.48 -20.40 -13.66
CA ALA A 158 21.56 -19.86 -12.30
C ALA A 158 21.84 -18.35 -12.29
N ILE A 159 22.72 -17.86 -13.18
CA ILE A 159 23.04 -16.43 -13.29
C ILE A 159 21.81 -15.67 -13.80
N VAL A 160 21.08 -16.22 -14.78
CA VAL A 160 19.83 -15.62 -15.28
C VAL A 160 18.78 -15.53 -14.18
N ALA A 161 18.59 -16.60 -13.40
CA ALA A 161 17.62 -16.63 -12.31
C ALA A 161 17.94 -15.59 -11.22
N VAL A 162 19.20 -15.48 -10.81
CA VAL A 162 19.62 -14.49 -9.82
C VAL A 162 19.46 -13.07 -10.37
N SER A 163 19.97 -12.80 -11.57
CA SER A 163 19.88 -11.46 -12.19
C SER A 163 18.44 -11.03 -12.42
N SER A 164 17.57 -11.92 -12.92
CA SER A 164 16.15 -11.61 -13.13
C SER A 164 15.42 -11.32 -11.81
N THR A 165 15.78 -12.00 -10.73
CA THR A 165 15.24 -11.71 -9.39
C THR A 165 15.63 -10.30 -8.93
N PHE A 166 16.90 -9.94 -9.04
CA PHE A 166 17.38 -8.61 -8.64
C PHE A 166 16.79 -7.49 -9.51
N VAL A 167 16.77 -7.67 -10.82
CA VAL A 167 16.17 -6.71 -11.75
C VAL A 167 14.67 -6.57 -11.47
N GLY A 168 13.96 -7.69 -11.24
CA GLY A 168 12.54 -7.68 -10.89
C GLY A 168 12.26 -6.93 -9.58
N LEU A 169 13.12 -7.09 -8.57
CA LEU A 169 13.05 -6.36 -7.31
C LEU A 169 13.23 -4.85 -7.52
N ILE A 170 14.25 -4.45 -8.29
CA ILE A 170 14.55 -3.04 -8.58
C ILE A 170 13.42 -2.40 -9.38
N VAL A 171 13.00 -3.04 -10.49
CA VAL A 171 11.92 -2.52 -11.35
C VAL A 171 10.61 -2.47 -10.59
N GLY A 172 10.24 -3.53 -9.87
CA GLY A 172 9.03 -3.56 -9.06
C GLY A 172 9.04 -2.52 -7.94
N GLY A 173 10.19 -2.32 -7.29
CA GLY A 173 10.39 -1.28 -6.29
C GLY A 173 10.21 0.13 -6.86
N ALA A 174 10.87 0.43 -7.99
CA ALA A 174 10.78 1.72 -8.66
C ALA A 174 9.36 2.02 -9.14
N VAL A 175 8.69 1.04 -9.76
CA VAL A 175 7.28 1.15 -10.19
C VAL A 175 6.37 1.38 -8.99
N GLY A 176 6.58 0.66 -7.89
CA GLY A 176 5.81 0.84 -6.66
C GLY A 176 6.00 2.23 -6.04
N LEU A 177 7.22 2.76 -6.06
CA LEU A 177 7.53 4.11 -5.58
C LEU A 177 6.84 5.16 -6.44
N TYR A 178 6.96 5.01 -7.76
CA TYR A 178 6.30 5.89 -8.71
C TYR A 178 4.78 5.88 -8.48
N ALA A 179 4.15 4.71 -8.41
CA ALA A 179 2.71 4.58 -8.19
C ALA A 179 2.26 5.24 -6.87
N ILE A 180 3.02 5.13 -5.78
CA ILE A 180 2.67 5.83 -4.53
C ILE A 180 2.79 7.35 -4.71
N TYR A 181 3.90 7.81 -5.26
CA TYR A 181 4.21 9.23 -5.36
C TYR A 181 3.31 9.99 -6.33
N SER A 182 3.11 9.46 -7.54
CA SER A 182 2.41 10.17 -8.62
C SER A 182 0.91 9.91 -8.68
N ASN A 183 0.42 8.85 -8.03
CA ASN A 183 -0.93 8.34 -8.26
C ASN A 183 -1.72 8.02 -6.98
N ILE A 184 -1.09 8.04 -5.82
CA ILE A 184 -1.80 7.81 -4.55
C ILE A 184 -1.71 9.04 -3.66
N LEU A 185 -0.56 9.71 -3.62
CA LEU A 185 -0.44 10.95 -2.85
C LEU A 185 -1.16 12.09 -3.56
N ASP A 186 -2.05 12.73 -2.82
CA ASP A 186 -2.84 13.89 -3.20
C ASP A 186 -3.86 13.65 -4.34
N GLU A 187 -4.15 12.37 -4.58
CA GLU A 187 -5.13 11.89 -5.55
C GLU A 187 -6.53 11.77 -4.93
N ASP A 188 -7.54 12.09 -5.73
CA ASP A 188 -8.94 11.85 -5.41
C ASP A 188 -9.34 10.39 -5.66
N ILE A 189 -9.73 9.69 -4.60
CA ILE A 189 -10.16 8.29 -4.62
C ILE A 189 -11.64 8.23 -4.24
N ALA A 190 -12.48 8.30 -5.26
CA ALA A 190 -13.95 8.28 -5.16
C ALA A 190 -14.50 9.39 -4.25
N ASP A 191 -14.71 9.10 -2.96
CA ASP A 191 -15.37 10.00 -2.00
C ASP A 191 -14.38 10.81 -1.14
N PHE A 192 -13.08 10.50 -1.24
CA PHE A 192 -12.05 11.09 -0.39
C PHE A 192 -10.73 11.28 -1.13
N ARG A 193 -9.95 12.26 -0.66
CA ARG A 193 -8.60 12.56 -1.14
C ARG A 193 -7.56 12.04 -0.16
N VAL A 194 -6.49 11.43 -0.64
CA VAL A 194 -5.39 10.95 0.21
C VAL A 194 -4.35 12.07 0.32
N CYS A 195 -4.28 12.77 1.45
CA CYS A 195 -3.37 13.90 1.63
C CYS A 195 -2.37 13.66 2.75
N LEU A 196 -1.28 14.43 2.76
CA LEU A 196 -0.37 14.46 3.89
C LEU A 196 -0.78 15.60 4.83
N LEU A 197 -0.86 15.27 6.11
CA LEU A 197 -1.22 16.21 7.16
C LEU A 197 -0.05 16.35 8.15
N SER A 198 0.09 17.54 8.72
CA SER A 198 1.01 17.75 9.85
C SER A 198 0.65 16.84 11.02
N ARG A 199 1.65 16.43 11.80
CA ARG A 199 1.43 15.62 13.00
C ARG A 199 0.69 16.43 14.08
N GLN A 200 0.91 17.74 14.14
CA GLN A 200 0.30 18.64 15.14
C GLN A 200 -1.20 18.85 14.90
N ALA A 201 -1.65 18.84 13.65
CA ALA A 201 -3.06 18.84 13.25
C ALA A 201 -3.91 17.76 13.95
N ALA A 202 -3.27 16.64 14.34
CA ALA A 202 -3.92 15.51 14.96
C ALA A 202 -4.25 15.75 16.43
N SER A 203 -3.38 16.46 17.14
CA SER A 203 -3.53 16.72 18.59
C SER A 203 -4.48 17.89 18.88
N ALA A 204 -4.81 18.68 17.86
CA ALA A 204 -5.70 19.84 17.99
C ALA A 204 -7.19 19.52 17.73
N ALA A 205 -7.57 18.28 17.39
CA ALA A 205 -8.98 17.88 17.37
C ALA A 205 -9.51 17.84 18.82
N PRO A 206 -10.62 18.51 19.14
CA PRO A 206 -10.71 19.31 20.35
C PRO A 206 -11.01 18.51 21.61
N ALA A 207 -10.13 18.64 22.60
CA ALA A 207 -10.53 18.64 24.01
C ALA A 207 -11.30 19.96 24.28
N SER A 208 -12.54 20.03 23.79
CA SER A 208 -13.47 21.12 24.10
C SER A 208 -14.80 20.52 24.54
N SER A 209 -14.78 19.83 25.68
CA SER A 209 -15.98 19.53 26.42
C SER A 209 -15.84 20.11 27.83
N THR A 210 -16.58 21.20 28.04
CA THR A 210 -17.26 21.56 29.30
C THR A 210 -16.40 21.74 30.56
N ALA A 211 -16.04 22.99 30.82
CA ALA A 211 -16.10 23.53 32.19
C ALA A 211 -16.83 24.89 32.11
N THR A 212 -18.16 24.83 32.10
CA THR A 212 -19.02 25.98 32.36
C THR A 212 -18.76 26.45 33.80
N PRO A 213 -18.47 27.74 34.07
CA PRO A 213 -18.42 28.20 35.44
C PRO A 213 -19.85 28.21 35.97
N VAL A 214 -20.10 27.46 37.04
CA VAL A 214 -21.33 27.59 37.82
C VAL A 214 -21.21 28.91 38.57
N GLN A 215 -21.93 29.94 38.10
CA GLN A 215 -22.31 31.07 38.95
C GLN A 215 -23.45 30.60 39.85
N ASN A 216 -23.21 30.63 41.15
CA ASN A 216 -24.20 30.90 42.20
C ASN A 216 -23.46 31.45 43.41
#